data_AF-A0A8T1RUR3-F1
#
_entry.id   AF-A0A8T1RUR3-F1
#
_cell.length_a   1.000
_cell.length_b   1.000
_cell.length_c   1.000
_cell.angle_alpha   90.00
_cell.angle_beta   90.00
_cell.angle_gamma   90.00
#
_symmetry.space_group_name_H-M   'P 1'
#
loop_
_entity.id
_entity.type
_entity.pdbx_description
1 polymer ?
#
loop_
_entity_poly.entity_id
_entity_poly.type
_entity_poly.pdbx_seq_one_letter_code
_entity_poly.pdbx_strand_id
1 'polypeptide(L)'
;DFKTGFGITIIPMNVANVKQVDRPAKQSFEIITPYKSFSFTAESEGEKQEWIEALQQSIAETLSDYEVAEKIWFNESNRSCADCKAPDPDWASINLCVVICKKCAGQHRSLGPRDSKVRSLKMDASIWSNELIELFIVIGNKRANSFWAGKLQPEEELHMDSSLEKRIIFITQKYKEGRFRKTPLGYKTKEELNK
;
A
#
# COMPACT_ATOMS: atom_id res chain seq x y z
N ASP A 1 0.60 28.95 -12.99
CA ASP A 1 -0.45 29.36 -13.95
C ASP A 1 -0.06 28.85 -15.33
N PHE A 2 -0.61 27.70 -15.72
CA PHE A 2 -0.26 26.92 -16.92
C PHE A 2 -1.02 27.39 -18.17
N LYS A 3 -1.71 28.54 -18.10
CA LYS A 3 -2.60 29.04 -19.15
C LYS A 3 -1.92 29.67 -20.35
N THR A 4 -0.59 29.79 -20.37
CA THR A 4 0.17 30.45 -21.46
C THR A 4 1.06 29.51 -22.26
N GLY A 5 1.20 28.24 -21.85
CA GLY A 5 2.02 27.26 -22.57
C GLY A 5 1.21 26.52 -23.64
N PHE A 6 1.66 26.53 -24.88
CA PHE A 6 1.14 25.62 -25.91
C PHE A 6 1.70 24.22 -25.62
N GLY A 7 0.83 23.24 -25.34
CA GLY A 7 1.24 21.85 -25.19
C GLY A 7 1.82 21.32 -26.50
N ILE A 8 3.14 21.04 -26.52
CA ILE A 8 3.85 20.59 -27.72
C ILE A 8 3.65 19.07 -27.95
N THR A 9 3.44 18.29 -26.89
CA THR A 9 3.29 16.83 -26.98
C THR A 9 2.45 16.30 -25.82
N ILE A 10 1.54 15.36 -26.10
CA ILE A 10 0.81 14.59 -25.10
C ILE A 10 1.49 13.25 -24.94
N ILE A 11 1.87 12.90 -23.71
CA ILE A 11 2.49 11.61 -23.39
C ILE A 11 1.47 10.77 -22.60
N PRO A 12 0.98 9.65 -23.15
CA PRO A 12 0.05 8.79 -22.44
C PRO A 12 0.75 8.08 -21.27
N MET A 13 0.38 8.44 -20.05
CA MET A 13 1.04 7.93 -18.83
C MET A 13 0.68 6.48 -18.49
N ASN A 14 -0.46 5.98 -18.96
CA ASN A 14 -0.89 4.59 -18.75
C ASN A 14 0.03 3.54 -19.41
N VAL A 15 0.96 3.96 -20.28
CA VAL A 15 1.97 3.09 -20.91
C VAL A 15 3.40 3.59 -20.66
N ALA A 16 3.56 4.59 -19.81
CA ALA A 16 4.85 5.22 -19.57
C ALA A 16 5.60 4.57 -18.42
N ASN A 17 6.94 4.61 -18.49
CA ASN A 17 7.84 4.30 -17.40
C ASN A 17 8.78 5.48 -17.17
N VAL A 18 9.06 5.82 -15.91
CA VAL A 18 9.99 6.90 -15.55
C VAL A 18 11.29 6.29 -15.07
N LYS A 19 12.39 6.68 -15.71
CA LYS A 19 13.74 6.23 -15.39
C LYS A 19 14.61 7.41 -14.97
N GLN A 20 15.22 7.31 -13.80
CA GLN A 20 16.27 8.23 -13.39
C GLN A 20 17.55 7.95 -14.17
N VAL A 21 18.23 8.99 -14.63
CA VAL A 21 19.51 8.88 -15.32
C VAL A 21 20.59 9.46 -14.43
N ASP A 22 21.35 8.58 -13.76
CA ASP A 22 22.45 8.97 -12.90
C ASP A 22 23.66 9.39 -13.73
N ARG A 23 23.70 10.68 -14.08
CA ARG A 23 24.86 11.33 -14.69
C ARG A 23 25.31 12.45 -13.76
N PRO A 24 26.55 12.42 -13.23
CA PRO A 24 27.04 13.40 -12.24
C PRO A 24 26.92 14.87 -12.67
N ALA A 25 26.87 15.12 -13.99
CA ALA A 25 26.83 16.46 -14.58
C ALA A 25 25.43 16.90 -15.05
N LYS A 26 24.40 16.06 -14.97
CA LYS A 26 23.05 16.39 -15.44
C LYS A 26 21.97 15.76 -14.56
N GLN A 27 21.10 16.61 -14.02
CA GLN A 27 19.91 16.20 -13.28
C GLN A 27 18.82 15.76 -14.25
N SER A 28 19.03 14.62 -14.90
CA SER A 28 18.18 14.14 -15.99
C SER A 28 17.32 12.93 -15.61
N PHE A 29 16.13 12.87 -16.20
CA PHE A 29 15.23 11.72 -16.13
C PHE A 29 14.61 11.47 -17.51
N GLU A 30 14.17 10.24 -17.73
CA GLU A 30 13.56 9.81 -18.98
C GLU A 30 12.14 9.31 -18.75
N ILE A 31 11.24 9.67 -19.66
CA ILE A 31 9.92 9.05 -19.79
C ILE A 31 9.97 8.14 -21.02
N ILE A 32 9.79 6.84 -20.81
CA ILE A 32 9.86 5.82 -21.85
C ILE A 32 8.44 5.30 -22.09
N THR A 33 7.97 5.41 -23.33
CA THR A 33 6.73 4.77 -23.81
C THR A 33 7.08 3.72 -24.87
N PRO A 34 6.17 2.79 -25.25
CA PRO A 34 6.42 1.80 -26.30
C PRO A 34 6.81 2.41 -27.66
N TYR A 35 6.46 3.68 -27.88
CA TYR A 35 6.62 4.36 -29.16
C TYR A 35 7.74 5.39 -29.16
N LYS A 36 8.09 5.95 -27.99
CA LYS A 36 9.05 7.05 -27.89
C LYS A 36 9.63 7.20 -26.48
N SER A 37 10.90 7.58 -26.42
CA SER A 37 11.56 8.03 -25.20
C SER A 37 11.72 9.55 -25.21
N PHE A 38 11.50 10.17 -24.06
CA PHE A 38 11.61 11.62 -23.85
C PHE A 38 12.62 11.86 -22.72
N SER A 39 13.64 12.67 -22.98
CA SER A 39 14.66 13.02 -21.98
C SER A 39 14.44 14.44 -21.48
N PHE A 40 14.42 14.61 -20.17
CA PHE A 40 14.24 15.88 -19.49
C PHE A 40 15.45 16.18 -18.61
N THR A 41 15.70 17.46 -18.33
CA THR A 41 16.73 17.92 -17.40
C THR A 41 16.10 18.92 -16.46
N ALA A 42 16.29 18.73 -15.15
CA ALA A 42 15.87 19.64 -14.10
C ALA A 42 17.02 20.57 -13.70
N GLU A 43 16.70 21.69 -13.05
CA GLU A 43 17.69 22.67 -12.59
C GLU A 43 18.39 22.20 -11.30
N SER A 44 17.73 21.34 -10.51
CA SER A 44 18.26 20.82 -9.27
C SER A 44 17.88 19.35 -9.03
N GLU A 45 18.59 18.70 -8.10
CA GLU A 45 18.26 17.34 -7.66
C GLU A 45 16.89 17.26 -6.97
N GLY A 46 16.53 18.29 -6.19
CA GLY A 46 15.22 18.36 -5.54
C GLY A 46 14.08 18.44 -6.54
N GLU A 47 14.21 19.33 -7.53
CA GLU A 47 13.22 19.45 -8.61
C GLU A 47 13.11 18.16 -9.44
N LYS A 48 14.25 17.50 -9.73
CA LYS A 48 14.26 16.19 -10.39
C LYS A 48 13.43 15.16 -9.62
N GLN A 49 13.61 15.11 -8.29
CA GLN A 49 12.88 14.17 -7.43
C GLN A 49 11.38 14.47 -7.42
N GLU A 50 10.98 15.75 -7.32
CA GLU A 50 9.58 16.18 -7.39
C GLU A 50 8.93 15.79 -8.71
N TRP A 51 9.60 16.03 -9.85
CA TRP A 51 9.10 15.61 -11.17
C TRP A 51 8.93 14.10 -11.29
N ILE A 52 9.92 13.34 -10.83
CA ILE A 52 9.86 11.86 -10.85
C ILE A 52 8.67 11.37 -10.02
N GLU A 53 8.48 11.92 -8.82
CA GLU A 53 7.36 11.54 -7.93
C GLU A 53 6.01 11.88 -8.56
N ALA A 54 5.86 13.08 -9.12
CA ALA A 54 4.62 13.50 -9.78
C ALA A 54 4.29 12.62 -11.01
N LEU A 55 5.29 12.30 -11.83
CA LEU A 55 5.10 11.43 -13.01
C LEU A 55 4.77 10.00 -12.60
N GLN A 56 5.47 9.44 -11.61
CA GLN A 56 5.16 8.12 -11.07
C GLN A 56 3.74 8.08 -10.48
N GLN A 57 3.30 9.14 -9.82
CA GLN A 57 1.93 9.26 -9.33
C GLN A 57 0.91 9.27 -10.46
N SER A 58 1.14 10.05 -11.53
CA SER A 58 0.23 10.10 -12.69
C SER A 58 0.11 8.73 -13.40
N ILE A 59 1.23 8.01 -13.56
CA ILE A 59 1.23 6.64 -14.08
C ILE A 59 0.39 5.73 -13.17
N ALA A 60 0.59 5.79 -11.86
CA ALA A 60 -0.16 4.98 -10.90
C ALA A 60 -1.67 5.29 -10.92
N GLU A 61 -2.06 6.56 -11.03
CA GLU A 61 -3.46 6.98 -11.10
C GLU A 61 -4.15 6.48 -12.38
N THR A 62 -3.49 6.59 -13.53
CA THR A 62 -4.06 6.11 -14.81
C THR A 62 -4.18 4.60 -14.90
N LEU A 63 -3.38 3.86 -14.11
CA LEU A 63 -3.45 2.41 -13.99
C LEU A 63 -4.36 1.95 -12.86
N SER A 64 -4.85 2.86 -12.01
CA SER A 64 -5.63 2.50 -10.83
C SER A 64 -7.08 2.19 -11.19
N ASP A 65 -7.51 0.97 -10.87
CA ASP A 65 -8.91 0.56 -10.88
C ASP A 65 -9.46 0.66 -9.44
N TYR A 66 -10.40 1.57 -9.22
CA TYR A 66 -10.99 1.79 -7.90
C TYR A 66 -12.08 0.78 -7.54
N GLU A 67 -12.53 -0.06 -8.48
CA GLU A 67 -13.69 -0.94 -8.29
C GLU A 67 -13.54 -1.85 -7.06
N VAL A 68 -12.35 -2.45 -6.90
CA VAL A 68 -12.04 -3.33 -5.76
C VAL A 68 -12.01 -2.54 -4.46
N ALA A 69 -11.35 -1.38 -4.44
CA ALA A 69 -11.21 -0.54 -3.25
C ALA A 69 -12.59 -0.07 -2.76
N GLU A 70 -13.43 0.42 -3.67
CA GLU A 70 -14.79 0.86 -3.36
C GLU A 70 -15.65 -0.26 -2.75
N LYS A 71 -15.60 -1.46 -3.34
CA LYS A 71 -16.30 -2.64 -2.79
C LYS A 71 -15.81 -2.98 -1.39
N ILE A 72 -14.50 -3.03 -1.17
CA ILE A 72 -13.91 -3.39 0.12
C ILE A 72 -14.19 -2.32 1.20
N TRP A 73 -14.24 -1.04 0.81
CA TRP A 73 -14.59 0.09 1.68
C TRP A 73 -16.08 0.20 2.00
N PHE A 74 -16.93 -0.67 1.44
CA PHE A 74 -18.30 -0.85 1.91
C PHE A 74 -18.34 -1.23 3.40
N ASN A 75 -17.37 -2.03 3.86
CA ASN A 75 -17.12 -2.17 5.29
C ASN A 75 -16.37 -0.94 5.80
N GLU A 76 -17.04 -0.11 6.60
CA GLU A 76 -16.49 1.15 7.12
C GLU A 76 -15.16 0.97 7.88
N SER A 77 -14.95 -0.18 8.53
CA SER A 77 -13.68 -0.41 9.24
C SER A 77 -12.48 -0.50 8.31
N ASN A 78 -12.69 -0.81 7.03
CA ASN A 78 -11.64 -0.85 6.00
C ASN A 78 -11.26 0.55 5.49
N ARG A 79 -12.02 1.60 5.83
CA ARG A 79 -11.69 3.00 5.48
C ARG A 79 -10.58 3.60 6.34
N SER A 80 -10.04 2.82 7.27
CA SER A 80 -8.88 3.20 8.07
C SER A 80 -7.90 2.05 8.13
N CYS A 81 -6.62 2.36 7.96
CA CYS A 81 -5.52 1.41 8.00
C CYS A 81 -5.59 0.55 9.26
N ALA A 82 -5.48 -0.77 9.10
CA ALA A 82 -5.55 -1.72 10.21
C ALA A 82 -4.47 -1.49 11.28
N ASP A 83 -3.37 -0.85 10.93
CA ASP A 83 -2.21 -0.66 11.81
C ASP A 83 -2.11 0.75 12.39
N CYS A 84 -2.14 1.76 11.52
CA CYS A 84 -1.86 3.14 11.94
C CYS A 84 -3.04 4.10 11.81
N LYS A 85 -4.23 3.57 11.51
CA LYS A 85 -5.49 4.32 11.33
C LYS A 85 -5.51 5.39 10.24
N ALA A 86 -4.45 5.51 9.44
CA ALA A 86 -4.43 6.39 8.26
C ALA A 86 -5.66 6.13 7.37
N PRO A 87 -6.32 7.18 6.86
CA PRO A 87 -7.55 7.05 6.09
C PRO A 87 -7.31 6.40 4.72
N ASP A 88 -8.39 5.91 4.12
CA ASP A 88 -8.50 5.41 2.75
C ASP A 88 -7.34 4.48 2.31
N PRO A 89 -7.06 3.42 3.09
CA PRO A 89 -5.99 2.50 2.75
C PRO A 89 -6.31 1.72 1.47
N ASP A 90 -5.36 1.67 0.54
CA ASP A 90 -5.50 1.07 -0.80
C ASP A 90 -4.57 -0.13 -1.03
N TRP A 91 -4.06 -0.72 0.05
CA TRP A 91 -3.33 -1.98 0.05
C TRP A 91 -3.97 -2.96 1.02
N ALA A 92 -3.71 -4.24 0.82
CA ALA A 92 -4.17 -5.27 1.73
C ALA A 92 -3.14 -6.37 1.90
N SER A 93 -3.19 -7.04 3.06
CA SER A 93 -2.54 -8.33 3.25
C SER A 93 -3.59 -9.44 3.18
N ILE A 94 -3.56 -10.23 2.10
CA ILE A 94 -4.63 -11.18 1.78
C ILE A 94 -4.70 -12.35 2.76
N ASN A 95 -3.55 -12.85 3.24
CA ASN A 95 -3.51 -13.95 4.22
C ASN A 95 -3.84 -13.50 5.64
N LEU A 96 -3.69 -12.20 5.94
CA LEU A 96 -3.99 -11.62 7.25
C LEU A 96 -5.40 -11.00 7.30
N CYS A 97 -6.06 -10.84 6.15
CA CYS A 97 -7.37 -10.21 5.97
C CYS A 97 -7.43 -8.79 6.56
N VAL A 98 -6.42 -7.97 6.27
CA VAL A 98 -6.35 -6.56 6.70
C VAL A 98 -6.09 -5.63 5.54
N VAL A 99 -6.74 -4.46 5.57
CA VAL A 99 -6.54 -3.34 4.65
C VAL A 99 -5.64 -2.29 5.33
N ILE A 100 -4.56 -1.89 4.66
CA ILE A 100 -3.45 -1.13 5.21
C ILE A 100 -3.01 -0.03 4.25
N CYS A 101 -2.46 1.08 4.79
CA CYS A 101 -1.97 2.17 3.96
C CYS A 101 -0.62 1.80 3.31
N LYS A 102 -0.21 2.55 2.28
CA LYS A 102 1.07 2.37 1.57
C LYS A 102 2.28 2.27 2.51
N LYS A 103 2.35 3.10 3.55
CA LYS A 103 3.47 3.10 4.53
C LYS A 103 3.55 1.77 5.31
N CYS A 104 2.41 1.24 5.76
CA CYS A 104 2.36 -0.06 6.45
C CYS A 104 2.56 -1.22 5.48
N ALA A 105 2.00 -1.15 4.27
CA ALA A 105 2.21 -2.13 3.22
C ALA A 105 3.70 -2.32 2.90
N GLY A 106 4.49 -1.24 2.90
CA GLY A 106 5.95 -1.31 2.79
C GLY A 106 6.60 -2.18 3.86
N GLN A 107 6.19 -2.04 5.13
CA GLN A 107 6.74 -2.85 6.22
C GLN A 107 6.23 -4.29 6.20
N HIS A 108 4.97 -4.50 5.82
CA HIS A 108 4.42 -5.84 5.61
C HIS A 108 5.21 -6.62 4.54
N ARG A 109 5.70 -5.96 3.49
CA ARG A 109 6.56 -6.62 2.48
C ARG A 109 7.87 -7.10 3.09
N SER A 110 8.48 -6.31 3.99
CA SER A 110 9.73 -6.66 4.68
C SER A 110 9.60 -7.87 5.61
N LEU A 111 8.38 -8.21 6.07
CA LEU A 111 8.14 -9.44 6.84
C LEU A 111 8.34 -10.71 5.99
N GLY A 112 8.11 -10.62 4.68
CA GLY A 112 8.18 -11.73 3.75
C GLY A 112 6.85 -12.47 3.54
N PRO A 113 6.75 -13.25 2.45
CA PRO A 113 5.48 -13.83 1.96
C PRO A 113 4.90 -14.94 2.84
N ARG A 114 5.70 -15.49 3.76
CA ARG A 114 5.24 -16.44 4.79
C ARG A 114 4.32 -15.74 5.80
N ASP A 115 4.68 -14.52 6.18
CA ASP A 115 4.02 -13.79 7.26
C ASP A 115 2.94 -12.83 6.69
N SER A 116 3.22 -12.15 5.57
CA SER A 116 2.28 -11.23 4.94
C SER A 116 2.35 -11.22 3.41
N LYS A 117 1.19 -11.37 2.76
CA LYS A 117 1.03 -11.36 1.29
C LYS A 117 0.34 -10.07 0.87
N VAL A 118 1.15 -9.06 0.54
CA VAL A 118 0.67 -7.71 0.20
C VAL A 118 0.19 -7.62 -1.25
N ARG A 119 -1.00 -7.06 -1.47
CA ARG A 119 -1.60 -6.76 -2.78
C ARG A 119 -2.20 -5.36 -2.80
N SER A 120 -2.10 -4.68 -3.94
CA SER A 120 -2.75 -3.40 -4.16
C SER A 120 -4.24 -3.62 -4.44
N LEU A 121 -5.10 -2.80 -3.86
CA LEU A 121 -6.52 -2.78 -4.24
C LEU A 121 -6.71 -2.16 -5.62
N LYS A 122 -5.78 -1.28 -6.03
CA LYS A 122 -5.90 -0.47 -7.24
C LYS A 122 -5.13 -1.01 -8.45
N MET A 123 -4.03 -1.72 -8.21
CA MET A 123 -3.11 -2.14 -9.27
C MET A 123 -3.11 -3.65 -9.53
N ASP A 124 -3.66 -4.47 -8.62
CA ASP A 124 -3.62 -5.95 -8.72
C ASP A 124 -5.01 -6.56 -8.98
N ALA A 125 -5.83 -5.96 -9.85
CA ALA A 125 -7.24 -6.35 -10.07
C ALA A 125 -7.43 -7.85 -10.36
N SER A 126 -6.50 -8.49 -11.08
CA SER A 126 -6.55 -9.93 -11.42
C SER A 126 -6.44 -10.86 -10.21
N ILE A 127 -5.98 -10.37 -9.06
CA ILE A 127 -5.88 -11.13 -7.82
C ILE A 127 -7.20 -11.11 -7.04
N TRP A 128 -8.04 -10.10 -7.25
CA TRP A 128 -9.25 -9.85 -6.47
C TRP A 128 -10.47 -10.55 -7.06
N SER A 129 -10.64 -11.83 -6.74
CA SER A 129 -11.89 -12.54 -7.04
C SER A 129 -13.05 -12.02 -6.18
N ASN A 130 -14.29 -12.29 -6.61
CA ASN A 130 -15.48 -11.89 -5.86
C ASN A 130 -15.50 -12.49 -4.44
N GLU A 131 -15.07 -13.75 -4.30
CA GLU A 131 -15.00 -14.44 -3.01
C GLU A 131 -13.97 -13.79 -2.08
N LEU A 132 -12.83 -13.35 -2.63
CA LEU A 132 -11.82 -12.64 -1.85
C LEU A 132 -12.31 -11.25 -1.41
N ILE A 133 -12.99 -10.54 -2.29
CA ILE A 133 -13.62 -9.24 -1.96
C ILE A 133 -14.66 -9.44 -0.85
N GLU A 134 -15.54 -10.43 -0.99
CA GLU A 134 -16.56 -10.76 0.01
C GLU A 134 -15.94 -11.09 1.37
N LEU A 135 -14.85 -11.87 1.40
CA LEU A 135 -14.10 -12.16 2.62
C LEU A 135 -13.64 -10.88 3.33
N PHE A 136 -13.12 -9.89 2.59
CA PHE A 136 -12.68 -8.61 3.14
C PHE A 136 -13.82 -7.73 3.63
N ILE A 137 -15.00 -7.81 3.00
CA ILE A 137 -16.22 -7.14 3.45
C ILE A 137 -16.74 -7.79 4.74
N VAL A 138 -16.78 -9.12 4.81
CA VAL A 138 -17.30 -9.87 5.97
C VAL A 138 -16.38 -9.76 7.17
N ILE A 139 -15.06 -9.90 6.99
CA ILE A 139 -14.11 -9.77 8.10
C ILE A 139 -13.97 -8.30 8.49
N GLY A 140 -13.46 -7.48 7.58
CA GLY A 140 -13.10 -6.09 7.85
C GLY A 140 -12.01 -5.92 8.91
N ASN A 141 -11.33 -4.77 8.87
CA ASN A 141 -10.26 -4.44 9.81
C ASN A 141 -10.70 -4.49 11.27
N LYS A 142 -11.96 -4.21 11.60
CA LYS A 142 -12.47 -4.31 12.97
C LYS A 142 -12.39 -5.75 13.50
N ARG A 143 -12.90 -6.74 12.77
CA ARG A 143 -12.84 -8.14 13.23
C ARG A 143 -11.41 -8.69 13.13
N ALA A 144 -10.68 -8.35 12.07
CA ALA A 144 -9.28 -8.74 11.95
C ALA A 144 -8.45 -8.23 13.15
N ASN A 145 -8.61 -6.96 13.55
CA ASN A 145 -7.91 -6.42 14.71
C ASN A 145 -8.43 -6.97 16.05
N SER A 146 -9.68 -7.42 16.15
CA SER A 146 -10.14 -8.14 17.35
C SER A 146 -9.33 -9.42 17.62
N PHE A 147 -8.76 -10.00 16.56
CA PHE A 147 -7.83 -11.12 16.64
C PHE A 147 -6.37 -10.65 16.74
N TRP A 148 -5.87 -9.89 15.77
CA TRP A 148 -4.46 -9.51 15.66
C TRP A 148 -3.99 -8.49 16.70
N ALA A 149 -4.90 -7.67 17.22
CA ALA A 149 -4.65 -6.61 18.19
C ALA A 149 -5.55 -6.75 19.43
N GLY A 150 -6.09 -7.94 19.71
CA GLY A 150 -7.06 -8.13 20.79
C GLY A 150 -6.50 -7.94 22.20
N LYS A 151 -5.17 -7.91 22.37
CA LYS A 151 -4.46 -7.56 23.63
C LYS A 151 -3.71 -6.23 23.55
N LEU A 152 -3.82 -5.50 22.43
CA LEU A 152 -3.11 -4.25 22.22
C LEU A 152 -3.66 -3.17 23.16
N GLN A 153 -2.78 -2.50 23.90
CA GLN A 153 -3.17 -1.35 24.72
C GLN A 153 -3.19 -0.06 23.88
N PRO A 154 -4.06 0.92 24.21
CA PRO A 154 -4.14 2.19 23.48
C PRO A 154 -2.79 2.93 23.35
N GLU A 155 -1.93 2.85 24.36
CA GLU A 155 -0.64 3.54 24.38
C GLU A 155 0.40 2.88 23.46
N GLU A 156 0.22 1.60 23.16
CA GLU A 156 1.04 0.83 22.23
C GLU A 156 0.57 1.00 20.77
N GLU A 157 -0.55 1.68 20.51
CA GLU A 157 -1.05 1.90 19.15
C GLU A 157 -0.06 2.71 18.29
N LEU A 158 0.00 2.33 17.02
CA LEU A 158 0.78 3.04 16.02
C LEU A 158 -0.03 4.22 15.48
N HIS A 159 0.53 5.43 15.51
CA HIS A 159 -0.08 6.60 14.87
C HIS A 159 0.34 6.71 13.39
N MET A 160 -0.47 7.35 12.54
CA MET A 160 -0.18 7.51 11.11
C MET A 160 1.16 8.23 10.83
N ASP A 161 1.55 9.14 11.71
CA ASP A 161 2.81 9.91 11.62
C ASP A 161 3.97 9.30 12.43
N SER A 162 3.79 8.09 12.96
CA SER A 162 4.87 7.40 13.67
C SER A 162 6.07 7.18 12.76
N SER A 163 7.26 7.28 13.35
CA SER A 163 8.55 7.07 12.69
C SER A 163 8.62 5.70 12.02
N LEU A 164 9.52 5.58 11.05
CA LEU A 164 9.78 4.32 10.34
C LEU A 164 10.17 3.21 11.32
N GLU A 165 11.07 3.49 12.26
CA GLU A 165 11.53 2.54 13.27
C GLU A 165 10.37 2.03 14.15
N LYS A 166 9.54 2.93 14.70
CA LYS A 166 8.37 2.54 15.52
C LYS A 166 7.40 1.68 14.71
N ARG A 167 7.21 2.00 13.42
CA ARG A 167 6.34 1.24 12.51
C ARG A 167 6.88 -0.16 12.22
N ILE A 168 8.19 -0.32 12.01
CA ILE A 168 8.85 -1.62 11.82
C ILE A 168 8.63 -2.51 13.04
N ILE A 169 8.92 -1.97 14.23
CA ILE A 169 8.79 -2.70 15.50
C ILE A 169 7.34 -3.14 15.71
N PHE A 170 6.39 -2.21 15.59
CA PHE A 170 4.97 -2.49 15.81
C PHE A 170 4.44 -3.59 14.87
N ILE A 171 4.70 -3.48 13.56
CA ILE A 171 4.19 -4.43 12.56
C ILE A 171 4.82 -5.82 12.76
N THR A 172 6.11 -5.88 13.11
CA THR A 172 6.80 -7.13 13.44
C THR A 172 6.17 -7.81 14.67
N GLN A 173 5.99 -7.06 15.75
CA GLN A 173 5.39 -7.56 16.99
C GLN A 173 3.94 -8.04 16.78
N LYS A 174 3.16 -7.30 15.99
CA LYS A 174 1.75 -7.60 15.73
C LYS A 174 1.57 -8.90 14.92
N TYR A 175 2.31 -9.06 13.83
CA TYR A 175 2.02 -10.12 12.86
C TYR A 175 3.00 -11.28 12.86
N LYS A 176 4.30 -11.01 13.01
CA LYS A 176 5.34 -12.04 13.01
C LYS A 176 5.48 -12.71 14.37
N GLU A 177 5.50 -11.91 15.43
CA GLU A 177 5.63 -12.40 16.80
C GLU A 177 4.27 -12.71 17.44
N GLY A 178 3.18 -12.12 16.93
CA GLY A 178 1.83 -12.33 17.44
C GLY A 178 1.61 -11.79 18.86
N ARG A 179 2.41 -10.81 19.29
CA ARG A 179 2.43 -10.26 20.66
C ARG A 179 1.05 -9.81 21.15
N PHE A 180 0.29 -9.16 20.27
CA PHE A 180 -1.03 -8.60 20.61
C PHE A 180 -2.19 -9.52 20.25
N ARG A 181 -1.91 -10.72 19.72
CA ARG A 181 -2.94 -11.62 19.23
C ARG A 181 -3.79 -12.14 20.39
N LYS A 182 -5.10 -12.12 20.23
CA LYS A 182 -6.04 -12.81 21.13
C LYS A 182 -5.84 -14.31 20.96
N THR A 183 -5.43 -14.99 22.01
CA THR A 183 -5.37 -16.45 22.03
C THR A 183 -6.81 -16.96 22.06
N PRO A 184 -7.24 -17.85 21.14
CA PRO A 184 -8.51 -18.53 21.29
C PRO A 184 -8.51 -19.27 22.63
N LEU A 185 -9.47 -18.96 23.49
CA LEU A 185 -9.66 -19.73 24.73
C LEU A 185 -9.90 -21.19 24.34
N GLY A 186 -9.03 -22.09 24.81
CA GLY A 186 -9.30 -23.53 24.78
C GLY A 186 -8.55 -24.37 23.74
N TYR A 187 -7.89 -23.76 22.74
CA TYR A 187 -7.20 -24.54 21.70
C TYR A 187 -5.69 -24.35 21.81
N LYS A 188 -5.02 -25.38 22.32
CA LYS A 188 -3.56 -25.45 22.52
C LYS A 188 -2.86 -26.02 21.29
N THR A 189 -3.57 -26.72 20.39
CA THR A 189 -2.97 -27.30 19.18
C THR A 189 -3.70 -26.93 17.90
N LYS A 190 -2.99 -27.09 16.77
CA LYS A 190 -3.56 -26.89 15.42
C LYS A 190 -4.67 -27.89 15.11
N GLU A 191 -4.61 -29.11 15.66
CA GLU A 191 -5.67 -30.11 15.43
C GLU A 191 -7.00 -29.68 16.06
N GLU A 192 -6.97 -28.99 17.20
CA GLU A 192 -8.20 -28.56 17.88
C GLU A 192 -8.88 -27.36 17.20
N LEU A 193 -8.11 -26.57 16.45
CA LEU A 193 -8.61 -25.45 15.64
C LEU A 193 -9.29 -25.88 14.33
N ASN A 194 -9.00 -27.09 13.84
CA ASN A 194 -9.50 -27.62 12.57
C ASN A 194 -10.69 -28.58 12.73
N LYS A 195 -11.20 -28.76 13.95
CA LYS A 195 -12.43 -29.50 14.26
C LYS A 195 -13.60 -28.54 14.43
#